data_AF-A0A931C508-F1
#
_entry.id   AF-A0A931C508-F1
#
_cell.length_a   1.000
_cell.length_b   1.000
_cell.length_c   1.000
_cell.angle_alpha   90.00
_cell.angle_beta   90.00
_cell.angle_gamma   90.00
#
_symmetry.space_group_name_H-M   'P 1'
#
loop_
_entity.id
_entity.type
_entity.pdbx_description
1 polymer ?
#
loop_
_entity_poly.entity_id
_entity_poly.type
_entity_poly.pdbx_seq_one_letter_code
_entity_poly.pdbx_strand_id
1 'polypeptide(L)'
;MATASPTQPIGFATLSRTLVSLAADVATGVQRVVVGPANVRTARDNAWDAIQADRARARARVETSRAVAAMIATGPARSRRTASLAGSRH
;
A
#
# COMPACT_ATOMS: atom_id res chain seq x y z
N MET A 1 15.50 -45.08 33.80
CA MET A 1 15.82 -44.28 32.58
C MET A 1 15.27 -42.89 32.78
N ALA A 2 16.15 -41.88 32.85
CA ALA A 2 15.76 -40.48 32.95
C ALA A 2 15.70 -39.89 31.53
N THR A 3 14.51 -39.52 31.07
CA THR A 3 14.34 -38.74 29.84
C THR A 3 14.60 -37.28 30.16
N ALA A 4 15.86 -36.86 29.99
CA ALA A 4 16.21 -35.45 30.00
C ALA A 4 15.44 -34.74 28.87
N SER A 5 14.47 -33.91 29.24
CA SER A 5 13.88 -32.96 28.31
C SER A 5 14.93 -31.87 28.03
N PRO A 6 15.32 -31.60 26.77
CA PRO A 6 16.20 -30.47 26.51
C PRO A 6 15.37 -29.19 26.70
N THR A 7 15.59 -28.51 27.82
CA THR A 7 15.23 -27.11 27.97
C THR A 7 16.01 -26.35 26.90
N GLN A 8 15.40 -26.14 25.74
CA GLN A 8 15.98 -25.28 24.70
C GLN A 8 16.11 -23.87 25.29
N PRO A 9 17.31 -23.29 25.34
CA PRO A 9 17.47 -21.92 25.80
C PRO A 9 16.68 -21.02 24.86
N ILE A 10 15.70 -20.29 25.41
CA ILE A 10 14.94 -19.31 24.64
C ILE A 10 15.95 -18.32 24.06
N GLY A 11 16.14 -18.37 22.73
CA GLY A 11 17.13 -17.54 22.06
C GLY A 11 16.84 -16.05 22.29
N PHE A 12 17.89 -15.24 22.45
CA PHE A 12 17.78 -13.80 22.66
C PHE A 12 16.84 -13.13 21.65
N ALA A 13 16.83 -13.55 20.38
CA ALA A 13 15.92 -13.03 19.37
C ALA A 13 14.43 -13.24 19.70
N THR A 14 14.09 -14.37 20.31
CA THR A 14 12.72 -14.67 20.75
C THR A 14 12.34 -13.80 21.93
N LEU A 15 13.20 -13.70 22.96
CA LEU A 15 12.97 -12.81 24.10
C LEU A 15 12.84 -11.35 23.66
N SER A 16 13.71 -10.88 22.77
CA SER A 16 13.66 -9.52 22.22
C SER A 16 12.35 -9.27 21.48
N ARG A 17 11.86 -10.21 20.67
CA ARG A 17 10.55 -10.05 20.01
C ARG A 17 9.40 -10.00 21.01
N THR A 18 9.43 -10.84 22.04
CA THR A 18 8.40 -10.82 23.08
C THR A 18 8.37 -9.49 23.82
N LEU A 19 9.55 -8.96 24.18
CA LEU A 19 9.67 -7.67 24.85
C LEU A 19 9.23 -6.51 23.95
N VAL A 20 9.59 -6.53 22.66
CA VAL A 20 9.13 -5.53 21.68
C VAL A 20 7.60 -5.60 21.51
N SER A 21 7.03 -6.79 21.43
CA SER A 21 5.57 -6.98 21.35
C SER A 21 4.87 -6.40 22.58
N LEU A 22 5.38 -6.69 23.77
CA LEU A 22 4.83 -6.18 25.03
C LEU A 22 4.92 -4.65 25.08
N ALA A 23 6.05 -4.06 24.68
CA ALA A 23 6.23 -2.62 24.64
C ALA A 23 5.26 -1.94 23.64
N ALA A 24 5.01 -2.56 22.49
CA ALA A 24 4.06 -2.06 21.49
C ALA A 24 2.62 -2.07 22.02
N ASP A 25 2.22 -3.11 22.74
CA ASP A 25 0.90 -3.20 23.37
C ASP A 25 0.71 -2.13 24.44
N VAL A 26 1.72 -1.90 25.27
CA VAL A 26 1.72 -0.83 26.28
C VAL A 26 1.62 0.55 25.63
N ALA A 27 2.42 0.81 24.60
CA ALA A 27 2.38 2.08 23.87
C ALA A 27 0.99 2.34 23.25
N THR A 28 0.37 1.29 22.69
CA THR A 28 -0.97 1.36 22.11
C THR A 28 -2.03 1.64 23.18
N GLY A 29 -1.91 1.01 24.36
CA GLY A 29 -2.78 1.25 25.50
C GLY A 29 -2.68 2.68 26.02
N VAL A 30 -1.46 3.19 26.21
CA VAL A 30 -1.20 4.57 26.65
C VAL A 30 -1.73 5.58 25.64
N GLN A 31 -1.51 5.36 24.34
CA GLN A 31 -2.05 6.22 23.30
C GLN A 31 -3.58 6.31 23.38
N ARG A 32 -4.29 5.20 23.60
CA ARG A 32 -5.76 5.22 23.74
C ARG A 32 -6.23 5.97 24.99
N VAL A 33 -5.51 5.82 26.10
CA VAL A 33 -5.85 6.50 27.38
C VAL A 33 -5.61 8.00 27.30
N VAL A 34 -4.48 8.41 26.72
CA VAL A 34 -4.08 9.83 26.60
C VAL A 34 -4.92 10.58 25.56
N VAL A 35 -5.20 9.95 24.41
CA VAL A 35 -6.03 10.54 23.36
C VAL A 35 -7.50 10.55 23.80
N GLY A 36 -7.95 9.52 24.51
CA GLY A 36 -9.33 9.38 24.95
C GLY A 36 -10.25 8.86 23.84
N PRO A 37 -11.33 8.13 24.18
CA PRO A 37 -12.18 7.44 23.21
C PRO A 37 -12.90 8.38 22.21
N ALA A 38 -13.04 9.65 22.54
CA ALA A 38 -13.62 10.67 21.67
C ALA A 38 -12.62 11.30 20.66
N ASN A 39 -11.30 11.21 20.89
CA ASN A 39 -10.27 11.73 19.97
C ASN A 39 -9.55 10.62 19.19
N VAL A 40 -9.83 9.35 19.46
CA VAL A 40 -9.57 8.28 18.50
C VAL A 40 -10.53 8.57 17.34
N ARG A 41 -10.08 9.32 16.32
CA ARG A 41 -10.82 9.53 15.06
C ARG A 41 -11.51 8.23 14.75
N THR A 42 -12.84 8.24 14.75
CA THR A 42 -13.59 6.99 14.81
C THR A 42 -13.10 6.11 13.66
N ALA A 43 -13.02 4.79 13.85
CA ALA A 43 -12.54 3.90 12.78
C ALA A 43 -13.25 4.17 11.43
N ARG A 44 -14.48 4.68 11.50
CA ARG A 44 -15.28 5.21 10.40
C ARG A 44 -14.66 6.42 9.69
N ASP A 45 -14.19 7.43 10.41
CA ASP A 45 -13.56 8.63 9.83
C ASP A 45 -12.23 8.26 9.16
N ASN A 46 -11.44 7.38 9.78
CA ASN A 46 -10.20 6.88 9.18
C ASN A 46 -10.47 6.04 7.91
N ALA A 47 -11.53 5.22 7.92
CA ALA A 47 -11.95 4.46 6.75
C ALA A 47 -12.42 5.39 5.62
N TRP A 48 -13.13 6.46 5.96
CA TRP A 48 -13.59 7.44 4.98
C TRP A 48 -12.43 8.20 4.33
N ASP A 49 -11.44 8.64 5.11
CA ASP A 49 -10.24 9.29 4.59
C ASP A 49 -9.43 8.36 3.68
N ALA A 50 -9.33 7.07 4.05
CA ALA A 50 -8.68 6.06 3.21
C ALA A 50 -9.39 5.88 1.87
N ILE A 51 -10.73 5.79 1.87
CA ILE A 51 -11.55 5.71 0.66
C ILE A 51 -11.35 6.94 -0.22
N GLN A 52 -11.29 8.13 0.38
CA GLN A 52 -11.07 9.37 -0.37
C GLN A 52 -9.67 9.41 -1.01
N ALA A 53 -8.65 8.96 -0.29
CA ALA A 53 -7.29 8.83 -0.82
C ALA A 53 -7.23 7.83 -1.99
N ASP A 54 -7.92 6.70 -1.89
CA ASP A 54 -8.01 5.71 -2.98
C ASP A 54 -8.72 6.25 -4.21
N ARG A 55 -9.81 7.00 -4.03
CA ARG A 55 -10.50 7.68 -5.12
C ARG A 55 -9.59 8.71 -5.81
N ALA A 56 -8.80 9.46 -5.04
CA ALA A 56 -7.83 10.40 -5.60
C ALA A 56 -6.75 9.68 -6.42
N ARG A 57 -6.20 8.57 -5.91
CA ARG A 57 -5.24 7.72 -6.63
C ARG A 57 -5.83 7.15 -7.92
N ALA A 58 -7.07 6.69 -7.88
CA ALA A 58 -7.77 6.17 -9.06
C ALA A 58 -7.94 7.24 -10.14
N ARG A 59 -8.34 8.46 -9.76
CA ARG A 59 -8.45 9.59 -10.70
C ARG A 59 -7.10 9.95 -11.32
N ALA A 60 -6.04 10.01 -10.52
CA ALA A 60 -4.69 10.28 -11.02
C ALA A 60 -4.24 9.21 -12.04
N ARG A 61 -4.53 7.92 -11.77
CA ARG A 61 -4.22 6.83 -12.71
C ARG A 61 -4.96 6.98 -14.04
N VAL A 62 -6.25 7.33 -14.01
CA VAL A 62 -7.06 7.55 -15.21
C VAL A 62 -6.47 8.67 -16.06
N GLU A 63 -6.08 9.79 -15.44
CA GLU A 63 -5.49 10.91 -16.17
C GLU A 63 -4.14 10.54 -16.80
N THR A 64 -3.28 9.85 -16.05
CA THR A 64 -2.00 9.35 -16.60
C THR A 64 -2.23 8.38 -17.76
N SER A 65 -3.18 7.44 -17.63
CA SER A 65 -3.52 6.52 -18.72
C SER A 65 -4.03 7.25 -19.95
N ARG A 66 -4.82 8.31 -19.77
CA ARG A 66 -5.31 9.15 -20.87
C ARG A 66 -4.17 9.89 -21.57
N ALA A 67 -3.26 10.48 -20.80
CA ALA A 67 -2.07 11.16 -21.34
C ALA A 67 -1.19 10.20 -22.14
N VAL A 68 -0.92 8.99 -21.60
CA VAL A 68 -0.16 7.95 -22.29
C VAL A 68 -0.86 7.51 -23.58
N ALA A 69 -2.18 7.30 -23.55
CA ALA A 69 -2.94 6.94 -24.75
C ALA A 69 -2.87 8.04 -25.82
N ALA A 70 -2.93 9.31 -25.42
CA ALA A 70 -2.77 10.44 -26.34
C ALA A 70 -1.37 10.45 -26.97
N MET A 71 -0.31 10.27 -26.17
CA MET A 71 1.07 10.18 -26.68
C MET A 71 1.27 9.03 -27.67
N ILE A 72 0.70 7.86 -27.38
CA ILE A 72 0.73 6.70 -28.29
C ILE A 72 -0.04 7.01 -29.58
N ALA A 73 -1.20 7.65 -29.48
CA ALA A 73 -2.01 7.99 -30.64
C ALA A 73 -1.31 9.00 -31.57
N THR A 74 -0.54 9.93 -31.03
CA THR A 74 0.27 10.91 -31.78
C THR A 74 1.64 10.38 -32.20
N GLY A 75 2.01 9.16 -31.77
CA GLY A 75 3.34 8.59 -32.03
C GLY A 75 3.62 8.33 -33.52
N PRO A 76 4.90 8.41 -33.94
CA PRO A 76 5.32 8.34 -35.35
C PRO A 76 4.91 7.04 -36.06
N ALA A 77 4.70 5.96 -35.31
CA ALA A 77 4.26 4.67 -35.84
C ALA A 77 2.84 4.70 -36.45
N ARG A 78 1.95 5.63 -36.03
CA ARG A 78 0.63 5.80 -36.64
C ARG A 78 0.67 6.69 -37.88
N SER A 79 1.55 7.70 -37.89
CA SER A 79 1.81 8.54 -39.06
C SER A 79 2.40 7.74 -40.22
N ARG A 80 3.26 6.76 -39.93
CA ARG A 80 3.82 5.86 -40.96
C ARG A 80 2.79 4.91 -41.57
N ARG A 81 1.83 4.42 -40.77
CA ARG A 81 0.79 3.49 -41.22
C ARG A 81 -0.25 4.16 -42.12
N THR A 82 -0.61 5.39 -41.79
CA THR A 82 -1.52 6.22 -42.60
C THR A 82 -0.85 6.65 -43.91
N ALA A 83 0.44 7.00 -43.89
CA ALA A 83 1.22 7.27 -45.12
C ALA A 83 1.39 6.03 -46.01
N SER A 84 1.64 4.84 -45.43
CA SER A 84 1.78 3.58 -46.17
C SER A 84 0.46 3.12 -46.82
N LEU A 85 -0.69 3.33 -46.17
CA LEU A 85 -2.00 3.01 -46.74
C LEU A 85 -2.43 4.01 -47.83
N ALA A 86 -1.98 5.27 -47.75
CA ALA A 86 -2.21 6.27 -48.78
C ALA A 86 -1.33 6.05 -50.03
N GLY A 87 -0.09 5.56 -49.84
CA GLY A 87 0.83 5.25 -50.94
C GLY A 87 0.55 3.93 -51.70
N SER A 88 -0.33 3.07 -51.18
CA SER A 88 -0.68 1.78 -51.78
C SER A 88 -1.85 1.85 -52.79
N ARG A 89 -2.30 3.06 -53.17
CA ARG A 89 -3.45 3.30 -54.07
C ARG A 89 -3.06 3.75 -55.48
N HIS A 90 -1.82 3.53 -55.91
CA HIS A 90 -1.36 3.82 -57.28
C HIS A 90 -0.88 2.56 -57.98
#